data_AF-A0A8H2WR19-F1
#
_entry.id   AF-A0A8H2WR19-F1
#
_cell.length_a   1.000
_cell.length_b   1.000
_cell.length_c   1.000
_cell.angle_alpha   90.00
_cell.angle_beta   90.00
_cell.angle_gamma   90.00
#
_symmetry.space_group_name_H-M   'P 1'
#
loop_
_entity.id
_entity.type
_entity.pdbx_description
1 polymer ?
#
loop_
_entity_poly.entity_id
_entity_poly.type
_entity_poly.pdbx_seq_one_letter_code
_entity_poly.pdbx_strand_id
1 'polypeptide(L)'
;MPPSNDKKESGLSRSAGRLSLGWRAVMAAILLALFASAVFRWFLVGVWTGKPLEIVPGVVGQDKWCGKYYKPGLPAQPPGGSFPVPAISSKPLLRFECWPGLRPYVSDLDSTGSVLFSASVVDRTPGTLYDPLKDGTVFRISAQIDNKAVSSSLSLSSNGIIREDKFTWSKLGITPRKDVYNLTCIATSVQSGKTFQHSSTVAYLPPKPDTIGNIVQTDGRTGALLVPRGDKRVPLLPFGFYTGFGGYLDQNLTILDEIKSEGYNFVHPVPTFDNATALELVLDRMEELGLWLVYDMRWAYKNLTVVRSEVESVKKRKNILAWYTADEPDGWEDPLDAPEKAATLINELDGYHPIALVLNCQDYYFTEYTAGSQIILQDAYPIGINATWSTVWDTPCTPELGDCGCDNCQGRLEDIPDRLDQYQDRLVWQGRARDTVVWSVPQAFGGESYWSRKPTPHELALEILLAINHGGLGIMPWIDSASNPGMRSGISPLAKVVPALTPYITGGNSKISRPKVTGARRVDATTWSIGGKTLLIALNLNDASIHAQVQLHRGPTPSILFQNGAQLVKGTNKAVDIQFQPLSSIIVVL
;
A
#
# COMPACT_ATOMS: atom_id res chain seq x y z
N MET A 1 18.54 39.72 -65.31
CA MET A 1 18.74 39.74 -66.78
C MET A 1 20.02 38.96 -67.10
N PRO A 2 20.17 38.35 -68.30
CA PRO A 2 21.29 37.43 -68.66
C PRO A 2 22.66 38.16 -68.71
N PRO A 3 23.85 37.51 -68.89
CA PRO A 3 24.09 36.23 -69.61
C PRO A 3 25.22 35.30 -69.00
N SER A 4 25.34 34.02 -69.40
CA SER A 4 26.31 33.37 -70.35
C SER A 4 27.80 33.21 -69.97
N ASN A 5 28.32 31.98 -70.17
CA ASN A 5 29.66 31.61 -70.71
C ASN A 5 30.94 31.97 -69.87
N ASP A 6 32.09 31.28 -69.94
CA ASP A 6 32.54 30.09 -70.70
C ASP A 6 33.86 29.49 -70.12
N LYS A 7 34.34 28.38 -70.72
CA LYS A 7 35.73 27.83 -70.77
C LYS A 7 36.24 26.80 -69.74
N LYS A 8 36.33 25.56 -70.26
CA LYS A 8 37.52 24.65 -70.35
C LYS A 8 38.91 25.25 -70.02
N GLU A 9 39.96 24.49 -69.70
CA GLU A 9 40.26 23.03 -69.72
C GLU A 9 41.27 22.76 -68.56
N SER A 10 41.76 21.57 -68.19
CA SER A 10 41.85 20.22 -68.79
C SER A 10 41.88 19.16 -67.63
N GLY A 11 42.23 17.86 -67.70
CA GLY A 11 42.78 17.00 -68.76
C GLY A 11 43.85 16.02 -68.24
N LEU A 12 43.48 14.91 -67.58
CA LEU A 12 44.34 13.72 -67.45
C LEU A 12 43.56 12.48 -66.99
N SER A 13 43.59 11.41 -67.80
CA SER A 13 42.90 10.15 -67.52
C SER A 13 43.79 9.16 -66.75
N ARG A 14 43.20 8.38 -65.84
CA ARG A 14 43.60 6.97 -65.64
C ARG A 14 42.40 6.15 -65.15
N SER A 15 42.20 5.00 -65.78
CA SER A 15 41.10 4.08 -65.50
C SER A 15 41.30 3.29 -64.21
N ALA A 16 40.27 3.21 -63.38
CA ALA A 16 40.13 2.17 -62.36
C ALA A 16 38.83 1.40 -62.64
N GLY A 17 38.92 0.08 -62.79
CA GLY A 17 37.79 -0.77 -63.14
C GLY A 17 36.76 -0.87 -62.01
N ARG A 18 35.47 -0.90 -62.36
CA ARG A 18 34.41 -1.28 -61.43
C ARG A 18 34.57 -2.76 -61.05
N LEU A 19 34.92 -3.06 -59.81
CA LEU A 19 34.57 -4.36 -59.22
C LEU A 19 33.14 -4.29 -58.72
N SER A 20 32.23 -5.05 -59.34
CA SER A 20 30.94 -5.37 -58.75
C SER A 20 31.15 -6.39 -57.62
N LEU A 21 30.92 -6.00 -56.36
CA LEU A 21 30.77 -6.98 -55.29
C LEU A 21 29.53 -7.82 -55.57
N GLY A 22 29.73 -9.09 -55.94
CA GLY A 22 28.63 -10.02 -56.16
C GLY A 22 27.84 -10.23 -54.86
N TRP A 23 26.54 -10.52 -54.98
CA TRP A 23 25.60 -10.73 -53.87
C TRP A 23 26.13 -11.68 -52.78
N ARG A 24 26.93 -12.69 -53.18
CA ARG A 24 27.61 -13.64 -52.27
C ARG A 24 28.62 -12.97 -51.33
N ALA A 25 29.32 -11.91 -51.75
CA ALA A 25 30.25 -11.16 -50.90
C ALA A 25 29.50 -10.31 -49.86
N VAL A 26 28.35 -9.74 -50.23
CA VAL A 26 27.48 -8.99 -49.29
C VAL A 26 26.86 -9.93 -48.27
N MET A 27 26.34 -11.09 -48.69
CA MET A 27 25.85 -12.12 -47.77
C MET A 27 26.95 -12.70 -46.88
N ALA A 28 28.17 -12.89 -47.41
CA ALA A 28 29.31 -13.30 -46.60
C ALA A 28 29.70 -12.24 -45.55
N ALA A 29 29.64 -10.94 -45.90
CA ALA A 29 29.90 -9.86 -44.95
C ALA A 29 28.81 -9.74 -43.86
N ILE A 30 27.53 -9.92 -44.22
CA ILE A 30 26.41 -9.96 -43.25
C ILE A 30 26.53 -11.19 -42.34
N LEU A 31 26.86 -12.36 -42.90
CA LEU A 31 27.11 -13.56 -42.11
C LEU A 31 28.35 -13.41 -41.21
N LEU A 32 29.44 -12.78 -41.68
CA LEU A 32 30.59 -12.46 -40.83
C LEU A 32 30.24 -11.48 -39.72
N ALA A 33 29.39 -10.47 -39.99
CA ALA A 33 28.96 -9.51 -38.98
C ALA A 33 28.04 -10.15 -37.93
N LEU A 34 27.15 -11.06 -38.34
CA LEU A 34 26.31 -11.84 -37.42
C LEU A 34 27.13 -12.87 -36.63
N PHE A 35 28.11 -13.53 -37.26
CA PHE A 35 29.01 -14.46 -36.57
C PHE A 35 29.95 -13.71 -35.61
N ALA A 36 30.46 -12.53 -36.00
CA ALA A 36 31.22 -11.65 -35.12
C ALA A 36 30.35 -11.14 -33.96
N SER A 37 29.09 -10.78 -34.19
CA SER A 37 28.16 -10.38 -33.12
C SER A 37 27.85 -11.55 -32.16
N ALA A 38 27.64 -12.76 -32.69
CA ALA A 38 27.41 -13.96 -31.89
C ALA A 38 28.66 -14.38 -31.10
N VAL A 39 29.85 -14.34 -31.70
CA VAL A 39 31.13 -14.65 -31.04
C VAL A 39 31.54 -13.57 -30.06
N PHE A 40 31.24 -12.28 -30.32
CA PHE A 40 31.46 -11.19 -29.36
C PHE A 40 30.51 -11.28 -28.16
N ARG A 41 29.25 -11.71 -28.37
CA ARG A 41 28.34 -12.11 -27.28
C ARG A 41 28.85 -13.35 -26.53
N TRP A 42 29.39 -14.36 -27.22
CA TRP A 42 29.95 -15.56 -26.56
C TRP A 42 31.26 -15.27 -25.80
N PHE A 43 32.10 -14.36 -26.27
CA PHE A 43 33.32 -13.96 -25.53
C PHE A 43 33.04 -13.04 -24.33
N LEU A 44 31.96 -12.25 -24.36
CA LEU A 44 31.53 -11.43 -23.21
C LEU A 44 30.65 -12.18 -22.21
N VAL A 45 29.95 -13.25 -22.61
CA VAL A 45 29.10 -14.06 -21.72
C VAL A 45 29.78 -15.38 -21.28
N GLY A 46 30.77 -15.87 -22.02
CA GLY A 46 31.37 -17.20 -21.82
C GLY A 46 32.67 -17.26 -21.01
N VAL A 47 33.29 -16.13 -20.65
CA VAL A 47 34.55 -16.09 -19.87
C VAL A 47 34.49 -15.04 -18.76
N TRP A 48 33.58 -15.22 -17.81
CA TRP A 48 33.66 -14.57 -16.49
C TRP A 48 33.42 -15.57 -15.35
N THR A 49 34.32 -16.55 -15.26
CA THR A 49 34.40 -17.46 -14.13
C THR A 49 34.93 -16.74 -12.88
N GLY A 50 34.08 -16.57 -11.87
CA GLY A 50 34.51 -16.61 -10.47
C GLY A 50 35.35 -15.43 -9.95
N LYS A 51 34.88 -14.20 -10.11
CA LYS A 51 35.20 -13.12 -9.15
C LYS A 51 33.90 -12.46 -8.68
N PRO A 52 33.78 -12.10 -7.39
CA PRO A 52 32.60 -11.40 -6.88
C PRO A 52 32.48 -10.03 -7.54
N LEU A 53 31.25 -9.48 -7.61
CA LEU A 53 31.07 -8.05 -7.84
C LEU A 53 31.92 -7.28 -6.82
N GLU A 54 32.57 -6.20 -7.26
CA GLU A 54 33.18 -5.26 -6.32
C GLU A 54 32.07 -4.64 -5.47
N ILE A 55 32.03 -5.08 -4.21
CA ILE A 55 31.20 -4.54 -3.14
C ILE A 55 31.47 -3.03 -3.09
N VAL A 56 30.41 -2.23 -3.24
CA VAL A 56 30.45 -0.80 -2.91
C VAL A 56 31.02 -0.69 -1.49
N PRO A 57 32.16 0.00 -1.27
CA PRO A 57 32.86 -0.02 0.01
C PRO A 57 32.01 0.67 1.08
N GLY A 58 31.26 -0.12 1.84
CA GLY A 58 30.27 0.37 2.80
C GLY A 58 29.34 -0.70 3.37
N VAL A 59 29.08 -1.81 2.67
CA VAL A 59 28.27 -2.92 3.23
C VAL A 59 29.21 -3.90 3.95
N VAL A 60 29.35 -3.70 5.27
CA VAL A 60 29.67 -4.82 6.17
C VAL A 60 28.63 -5.89 5.90
N GLY A 61 29.04 -7.10 5.54
CA GLY A 61 28.12 -8.15 5.13
C GLY A 61 27.04 -8.33 6.18
N GLN A 62 25.79 -8.01 5.84
CA GLN A 62 24.69 -8.05 6.79
C GLN A 62 24.59 -9.47 7.35
N ASP A 63 24.63 -9.59 8.68
CA ASP A 63 24.56 -10.87 9.40
C ASP A 63 23.21 -11.06 10.10
N LYS A 64 22.37 -10.01 10.10
CA LYS A 64 21.11 -9.93 10.82
C LYS A 64 19.94 -9.49 9.94
N TRP A 65 18.74 -9.96 10.26
CA TRP A 65 17.48 -9.54 9.67
C TRP A 65 16.50 -9.31 10.82
N CYS A 66 15.77 -8.18 10.84
CA CYS A 66 14.89 -7.83 11.96
C CYS A 66 15.57 -7.90 13.34
N GLY A 67 16.86 -7.53 13.46
CA GLY A 67 17.63 -7.62 14.70
C GLY A 67 18.19 -9.02 15.03
N LYS A 68 17.80 -10.08 14.31
CA LYS A 68 18.20 -11.48 14.57
C LYS A 68 19.36 -11.91 13.69
N TYR A 69 20.39 -12.54 14.25
CA TYR A 69 21.40 -13.20 13.42
C TYR A 69 20.79 -14.37 12.64
N TYR A 70 21.12 -14.53 11.35
CA TYR A 70 20.53 -15.60 10.53
C TYR A 70 21.53 -16.64 9.99
N LYS A 71 22.84 -16.36 10.01
CA LYS A 71 23.87 -17.26 9.45
C LYS A 71 24.30 -18.35 10.45
N PRO A 72 24.72 -19.54 9.98
CA PRO A 72 25.21 -20.62 10.83
C PRO A 72 26.34 -20.20 11.77
N GLY A 73 26.30 -20.69 13.01
CA GLY A 73 27.33 -20.46 14.02
C GLY A 73 27.26 -19.11 14.76
N LEU A 74 26.34 -18.23 14.37
CA LEU A 74 26.07 -16.98 15.10
C LEU A 74 25.13 -17.23 16.30
N PRO A 75 25.23 -16.45 17.40
CA PRO A 75 24.44 -16.66 18.60
C PRO A 75 23.01 -16.17 18.46
N ALA A 76 22.07 -16.82 19.15
CA ALA A 76 20.72 -16.27 19.35
C ALA A 76 20.80 -15.00 20.23
N GLN A 77 20.02 -13.98 19.89
CA GLN A 77 19.94 -12.73 20.66
C GLN A 77 18.54 -12.11 20.58
N PRO A 78 18.06 -11.43 21.64
CA PRO A 78 16.85 -10.62 21.54
C PRO A 78 17.00 -9.56 20.42
N PRO A 79 16.02 -9.42 19.50
CA PRO A 79 16.07 -8.44 18.41
C PRO A 79 16.33 -7.00 18.85
N GLY A 80 15.76 -6.60 19.99
CA GLY A 80 15.55 -5.19 20.29
C GLY A 80 14.38 -4.62 19.48
N GLY A 81 14.15 -3.31 19.56
CA GLY A 81 13.13 -2.63 18.75
C GLY A 81 11.66 -2.98 19.01
N SER A 82 11.37 -3.94 19.92
CA SER A 82 10.01 -4.40 20.23
C SER A 82 9.06 -3.27 20.61
N PHE A 83 7.84 -3.31 20.08
CA PHE A 83 6.85 -2.25 20.31
C PHE A 83 6.40 -2.22 21.78
N PRO A 84 6.39 -1.05 22.44
CA PRO A 84 5.95 -0.92 23.83
C PRO A 84 4.42 -1.03 23.96
N VAL A 85 3.91 -2.26 24.00
CA VAL A 85 2.47 -2.55 24.16
C VAL A 85 1.95 -1.95 25.48
N PRO A 86 0.96 -1.05 25.46
CA PRO A 86 0.45 -0.43 26.68
C PRO A 86 -0.20 -1.42 27.64
N ALA A 87 0.08 -1.25 28.94
CA ALA A 87 -0.53 -2.03 30.00
C ALA A 87 -2.06 -1.82 30.09
N ILE A 88 -2.77 -2.87 30.50
CA ILE A 88 -4.22 -2.82 30.76
C ILE A 88 -4.45 -2.06 32.09
N SER A 89 -5.29 -1.03 32.02
CA SER A 89 -5.78 -0.27 33.17
C SER A 89 -6.87 -1.04 33.90
N SER A 90 -6.77 -1.10 35.24
CA SER A 90 -7.82 -1.65 36.12
C SER A 90 -9.04 -0.73 36.27
N LYS A 91 -9.01 0.45 35.65
CA LYS A 91 -10.10 1.44 35.64
C LYS A 91 -10.41 1.87 34.21
N PRO A 92 -11.68 2.17 33.86
CA PRO A 92 -12.03 2.67 32.53
C PRO A 92 -11.23 3.92 32.16
N LEU A 93 -10.80 3.99 30.91
CA LEU A 93 -10.22 5.18 30.30
C LEU A 93 -11.19 5.72 29.26
N LEU A 94 -11.28 7.03 29.11
CA LEU A 94 -11.93 7.66 27.97
C LEU A 94 -10.84 8.02 26.95
N ARG A 95 -10.90 7.40 25.78
CA ARG A 95 -10.15 7.85 24.60
C ARG A 95 -11.03 8.84 23.85
N PHE A 96 -10.76 10.12 24.07
CA PHE A 96 -11.31 11.22 23.26
C PHE A 96 -10.31 11.57 22.16
N GLU A 97 -10.78 11.63 20.93
CA GLU A 97 -9.99 11.86 19.72
C GLU A 97 -10.65 12.95 18.88
N CYS A 98 -9.85 13.82 18.28
CA CYS A 98 -10.31 14.71 17.21
C CYS A 98 -9.27 14.87 16.11
N TRP A 99 -9.72 15.02 14.86
CA TRP A 99 -8.87 15.04 13.67
C TRP A 99 -9.62 15.66 12.47
N PRO A 100 -8.95 16.10 11.40
CA PRO A 100 -9.62 16.70 10.25
C PRO A 100 -10.43 15.67 9.43
N GLY A 101 -11.54 16.12 8.83
CA GLY A 101 -12.35 15.33 7.90
C GLY A 101 -11.70 14.99 6.56
N LEU A 102 -10.69 15.74 6.12
CA LEU A 102 -9.86 15.47 4.94
C LEU A 102 -8.39 15.77 5.25
N ARG A 103 -7.46 15.07 4.60
CA ARG A 103 -6.03 15.40 4.64
C ARG A 103 -5.37 15.28 3.26
N PRO A 104 -4.62 16.29 2.78
CA PRO A 104 -4.71 17.70 3.19
C PRO A 104 -6.09 18.29 2.83
N TYR A 105 -6.43 19.47 3.34
CA TYR A 105 -7.38 20.37 2.67
C TYR A 105 -6.60 21.27 1.70
N VAL A 106 -7.21 21.65 0.57
CA VAL A 106 -6.54 22.46 -0.47
C VAL A 106 -7.41 23.66 -0.86
N SER A 107 -6.88 24.87 -0.72
CA SER A 107 -7.70 26.10 -0.57
C SER A 107 -8.54 26.57 -1.77
N ASP A 108 -8.18 26.21 -3.00
CA ASP A 108 -8.98 26.41 -4.22
C ASP A 108 -10.07 25.35 -4.41
N LEU A 109 -9.88 24.19 -3.78
CA LEU A 109 -10.68 22.98 -3.92
C LEU A 109 -11.63 22.73 -2.73
N ASP A 110 -11.30 23.24 -1.54
CA ASP A 110 -11.97 23.03 -0.25
C ASP A 110 -12.34 24.35 0.41
N SER A 111 -13.46 24.95 0.01
CA SER A 111 -13.99 26.18 0.64
C SER A 111 -14.48 25.99 2.10
N THR A 112 -14.72 24.75 2.51
CA THR A 112 -15.12 24.37 3.87
C THR A 112 -14.20 23.30 4.44
N GLY A 113 -13.88 23.41 5.73
CA GLY A 113 -13.25 22.34 6.50
C GLY A 113 -14.26 21.66 7.41
N SER A 114 -13.89 20.48 7.93
CA SER A 114 -14.59 19.82 9.02
C SER A 114 -13.62 19.16 10.00
N VAL A 115 -14.07 19.06 11.25
CA VAL A 115 -13.39 18.32 12.33
C VAL A 115 -14.26 17.12 12.70
N LEU A 116 -13.61 15.97 12.81
CA LEU A 116 -14.19 14.72 13.27
C LEU A 116 -13.86 14.51 14.75
N PHE A 117 -14.79 13.89 15.46
CA PHE A 117 -14.68 13.64 16.90
C PHE A 117 -15.14 12.24 17.24
N SER A 118 -14.41 11.56 18.13
CA SER A 118 -14.84 10.28 18.72
C SER A 118 -14.52 10.24 20.21
N ALA A 119 -15.38 9.60 20.99
CA ALA A 119 -15.15 9.29 22.39
C ALA A 119 -15.50 7.82 22.63
N SER A 120 -14.53 7.03 23.08
CA SER A 120 -14.68 5.60 23.34
C SER A 120 -14.20 5.27 24.74
N VAL A 121 -14.90 4.36 25.44
CA VAL A 121 -14.36 3.73 26.64
C VAL A 121 -13.35 2.65 26.22
N VAL A 122 -12.14 2.71 26.77
CA VAL A 122 -11.05 1.77 26.50
C VAL A 122 -10.39 1.34 27.81
N ASP A 123 -9.58 0.30 27.76
CA ASP A 123 -8.81 -0.25 28.90
C ASP A 123 -7.30 -0.01 28.77
N ARG A 124 -6.81 0.56 27.65
CA ARG A 124 -5.39 0.85 27.39
C ARG A 124 -5.19 2.30 26.93
N THR A 125 -3.99 2.84 27.08
CA THR A 125 -3.64 4.15 26.51
C THR A 125 -3.50 4.08 24.97
N PRO A 126 -3.71 5.18 24.23
CA PRO A 126 -4.08 6.52 24.69
C PRO A 126 -5.51 6.60 25.23
N GLY A 127 -5.66 7.20 26.40
CA GLY A 127 -6.93 7.34 27.11
C GLY A 127 -6.70 7.88 28.52
N THR A 128 -7.64 8.67 29.04
CA THR A 128 -7.52 9.30 30.36
C THR A 128 -8.51 8.66 31.33
N LEU A 129 -8.09 8.43 32.60
CA LEU A 129 -8.94 7.86 33.65
C LEU A 129 -10.33 8.49 33.68
N TYR A 130 -11.36 7.65 33.65
CA TYR A 130 -12.76 8.03 33.46
C TYR A 130 -13.65 7.17 34.36
N ASP A 131 -14.64 7.80 34.99
CA ASP A 131 -15.63 7.11 35.82
C ASP A 131 -17.01 7.27 35.16
N PRO A 132 -17.56 6.22 34.50
CA PRO A 132 -18.85 6.31 33.82
C PRO A 132 -20.03 6.73 34.71
N LEU A 133 -19.96 6.45 36.02
CA LEU A 133 -21.03 6.76 36.97
C LEU A 133 -20.95 8.22 37.44
N LYS A 134 -19.73 8.73 37.66
CA LYS A 134 -19.49 10.11 38.11
C LYS A 134 -19.45 11.11 36.96
N ASP A 135 -18.73 10.78 35.89
CA ASP A 135 -18.48 11.65 34.73
C ASP A 135 -19.56 11.51 33.65
N GLY A 136 -20.45 10.52 33.73
CA GLY A 136 -21.52 10.30 32.76
C GLY A 136 -21.01 9.94 31.36
N THR A 137 -21.92 9.74 30.41
CA THR A 137 -21.59 9.23 29.06
C THR A 137 -21.66 10.28 27.95
N VAL A 138 -21.97 11.53 28.27
CA VAL A 138 -22.20 12.62 27.30
C VAL A 138 -21.27 13.81 27.57
N PHE A 139 -20.64 14.30 26.51
CA PHE A 139 -19.64 15.37 26.54
C PHE A 139 -20.01 16.49 25.57
N ARG A 140 -19.83 17.74 26.00
CA ARG A 140 -19.86 18.92 25.13
C ARG A 140 -18.49 19.12 24.52
N ILE A 141 -18.44 19.36 23.22
CA ILE A 141 -17.20 19.50 22.46
C ILE A 141 -16.95 20.96 22.10
N SER A 142 -15.71 21.41 22.29
CA SER A 142 -15.13 22.58 21.64
C SER A 142 -13.88 22.18 20.86
N ALA A 143 -13.59 22.88 19.76
CA ALA A 143 -12.36 22.70 19.00
C ALA A 143 -11.86 24.01 18.43
N GLN A 144 -10.53 24.12 18.33
CA GLN A 144 -9.83 25.29 17.80
C GLN A 144 -8.68 24.87 16.88
N ILE A 145 -8.44 25.66 15.83
CA ILE A 145 -7.27 25.56 14.94
C ILE A 145 -6.43 26.82 15.15
N ASP A 146 -5.17 26.69 15.58
CA ASP A 146 -4.26 27.80 15.95
C ASP A 146 -4.97 28.89 16.78
N ASN A 147 -5.64 28.48 17.86
CA ASN A 147 -6.44 29.31 18.80
C ASN A 147 -7.74 29.93 18.23
N LYS A 148 -8.17 29.54 17.03
CA LYS A 148 -9.44 30.01 16.43
C LYS A 148 -10.51 28.94 16.50
N ALA A 149 -11.65 29.25 17.11
CA ALA A 149 -12.74 28.29 17.31
C ALA A 149 -13.34 27.81 15.97
N VAL A 150 -13.45 26.49 15.80
CA VAL A 150 -14.03 25.83 14.62
C VAL A 150 -15.23 24.93 14.93
N SER A 151 -15.43 24.57 16.19
CA SER A 151 -16.60 23.82 16.67
C SER A 151 -17.12 24.44 17.96
N SER A 152 -18.43 24.64 18.03
CA SER A 152 -19.13 25.03 19.25
C SER A 152 -20.45 24.29 19.37
N SER A 153 -20.72 23.76 20.57
CA SER A 153 -22.03 23.20 20.96
C SER A 153 -22.37 21.76 20.51
N LEU A 154 -21.45 21.04 19.84
CA LEU A 154 -21.63 19.62 19.54
C LEU A 154 -21.67 18.78 20.83
N SER A 155 -22.55 17.78 20.87
CA SER A 155 -22.60 16.76 21.94
C SER A 155 -22.20 15.39 21.41
N LEU A 156 -21.36 14.68 22.17
CA LEU A 156 -20.76 13.40 21.82
C LEU A 156 -20.95 12.38 22.95
N SER A 157 -21.16 11.11 22.60
CA SER A 157 -21.33 10.01 23.55
C SER A 157 -20.11 9.09 23.57
N SER A 158 -19.79 8.47 24.73
CA SER A 158 -18.64 7.56 24.92
C SER A 158 -18.75 6.18 24.22
N ASN A 159 -19.58 6.06 23.18
CA ASN A 159 -19.89 4.83 22.46
C ASN A 159 -19.14 4.69 21.11
N GLY A 160 -18.09 5.47 20.89
CA GLY A 160 -17.24 5.40 19.69
C GLY A 160 -17.89 5.89 18.39
N ILE A 161 -19.09 6.49 18.45
CA ILE A 161 -19.73 7.07 17.25
C ILE A 161 -18.98 8.32 16.84
N ILE A 162 -18.44 8.32 15.61
CA ILE A 162 -17.78 9.49 15.04
C ILE A 162 -18.84 10.58 14.75
N ARG A 163 -18.58 11.80 15.21
CA ARG A 163 -19.33 13.02 14.86
C ARG A 163 -18.49 13.94 13.98
N GLU A 164 -19.13 14.92 13.37
CA GLU A 164 -18.52 15.92 12.50
C GLU A 164 -19.11 17.28 12.80
N ASP A 165 -18.28 18.31 12.83
CA ASP A 165 -18.70 19.72 12.74
C ASP A 165 -17.97 20.42 11.59
N LYS A 166 -18.63 21.39 10.94
CA LYS A 166 -18.18 22.01 9.69
C LYS A 166 -17.98 23.51 9.84
N PHE A 167 -16.90 24.02 9.25
CA PHE A 167 -16.53 25.44 9.30
C PHE A 167 -16.12 25.95 7.91
N THR A 168 -16.07 27.27 7.76
CA THR A 168 -15.65 27.93 6.50
C THR A 168 -14.29 28.60 6.71
N TRP A 169 -13.29 28.26 5.89
CA TRP A 169 -11.92 28.77 6.04
C TRP A 169 -11.84 30.30 6.01
N SER A 170 -12.60 30.94 5.12
CA SER A 170 -12.66 32.40 5.00
C SER A 170 -13.19 33.10 6.26
N LYS A 171 -14.15 32.48 6.98
CA LYS A 171 -14.67 33.01 8.26
C LYS A 171 -13.68 32.85 9.40
N LEU A 172 -12.84 31.82 9.35
CA LEU A 172 -11.76 31.58 10.31
C LEU A 172 -10.58 32.55 10.09
N GLY A 173 -10.45 33.11 8.89
CA GLY A 173 -9.35 34.01 8.52
C GLY A 173 -7.98 33.33 8.65
N ILE A 174 -7.91 32.03 8.38
CA ILE A 174 -6.64 31.29 8.27
C ILE A 174 -6.21 31.33 6.80
N THR A 175 -5.00 31.83 6.56
CA THR A 175 -4.35 31.81 5.24
C THR A 175 -3.65 30.46 5.04
N PRO A 176 -3.86 29.75 3.92
CA PRO A 176 -3.24 28.43 3.68
C PRO A 176 -1.70 28.50 3.65
N ARG A 177 -1.03 27.44 4.08
CA ARG A 177 0.46 27.33 4.13
C ARG A 177 0.90 25.86 3.99
N LYS A 178 2.21 25.62 3.78
CA LYS A 178 2.76 24.25 3.76
C LYS A 178 2.75 23.59 5.14
N ASP A 179 3.15 24.35 6.17
CA ASP A 179 3.17 23.88 7.56
C ASP A 179 1.76 23.59 8.10
N VAL A 180 1.60 22.50 8.83
CA VAL A 180 0.32 22.14 9.47
C VAL A 180 -0.12 23.15 10.53
N TYR A 181 -1.42 23.18 10.82
CA TYR A 181 -2.01 23.89 11.96
C TYR A 181 -2.22 22.93 13.13
N ASN A 182 -2.14 23.45 14.36
CA ASN A 182 -2.47 22.70 15.56
C ASN A 182 -4.00 22.73 15.77
N LEU A 183 -4.62 21.56 15.75
CA LEU A 183 -6.01 21.33 16.13
C LEU A 183 -6.04 20.85 17.58
N THR A 184 -6.62 21.65 18.47
CA THR A 184 -6.84 21.27 19.87
C THR A 184 -8.34 21.18 20.14
N CYS A 185 -8.78 20.10 20.78
CA CYS A 185 -10.17 19.86 21.12
C CYS A 185 -10.32 19.51 22.59
N ILE A 186 -11.47 19.88 23.16
CA ILE A 186 -11.83 19.59 24.55
C ILE A 186 -13.23 18.96 24.57
N ALA A 187 -13.33 17.81 25.23
CA ALA A 187 -14.58 17.17 25.60
C ALA A 187 -14.85 17.41 27.09
N THR A 188 -15.91 18.15 27.41
CA THR A 188 -16.32 18.45 28.79
C THR A 188 -17.52 17.61 29.17
N SER A 189 -17.40 16.79 30.22
CA SER A 189 -18.51 16.03 30.77
C SER A 189 -19.70 16.93 31.10
N VAL A 190 -20.90 16.56 30.63
CA VAL A 190 -22.15 17.25 30.97
C VAL A 190 -22.54 17.04 32.44
N GLN A 191 -22.07 15.96 33.08
CA GLN A 191 -22.45 15.57 34.43
C GLN A 191 -21.47 16.08 35.51
N SER A 192 -20.16 15.92 35.32
CA SER A 192 -19.13 16.29 36.31
C SER A 192 -18.35 17.55 35.97
N GLY A 193 -18.48 18.09 34.75
CA GLY A 193 -17.67 19.20 34.25
C GLY A 193 -16.20 18.85 33.98
N LYS A 194 -15.79 17.60 34.20
CA LYS A 194 -14.43 17.11 33.92
C LYS A 194 -14.11 17.20 32.43
N THR A 195 -12.91 17.67 32.11
CA THR A 195 -12.42 17.84 30.75
C THR A 195 -11.49 16.72 30.32
N PHE A 196 -11.52 16.42 29.02
CA PHE A 196 -10.63 15.52 28.31
C PHE A 196 -10.12 16.27 27.08
N GLN A 197 -8.81 16.32 26.87
CA GLN A 197 -8.20 17.08 25.78
C GLN A 197 -7.53 16.15 24.77
N HIS A 198 -7.64 16.50 23.50
CA HIS A 198 -6.91 15.87 22.40
C HIS A 198 -6.29 16.95 21.52
N SER A 199 -5.12 16.67 20.97
CA SER A 199 -4.48 17.51 19.95
C SER A 199 -4.08 16.67 18.74
N SER A 200 -4.23 17.24 17.55
CA SER A 200 -3.80 16.67 16.27
C SER A 200 -3.44 17.80 15.31
N THR A 201 -3.14 17.47 14.06
CA THR A 201 -2.73 18.45 13.04
C THR A 201 -3.74 18.57 11.92
N VAL A 202 -3.75 19.72 11.25
CA VAL A 202 -4.55 19.94 10.04
C VAL A 202 -3.64 20.53 8.97
N ALA A 203 -3.49 19.84 7.84
CA ALA A 203 -2.87 20.40 6.65
C ALA A 203 -3.93 21.20 5.87
N TYR A 204 -3.68 22.49 5.63
CA TYR A 204 -4.52 23.35 4.79
C TYR A 204 -3.62 24.11 3.81
N LEU A 205 -3.48 23.53 2.63
CA LEU A 205 -2.46 23.89 1.65
C LEU A 205 -2.94 25.00 0.69
N PRO A 206 -1.98 25.76 0.10
CA PRO A 206 -2.27 26.66 -1.01
C PRO A 206 -2.92 25.94 -2.20
N PRO A 207 -3.38 26.67 -3.22
CA PRO A 207 -3.78 26.07 -4.49
C PRO A 207 -2.65 25.19 -5.06
N LYS A 208 -3.01 24.03 -5.64
CA LYS A 208 -2.02 23.09 -6.18
C LYS A 208 -1.20 23.77 -7.30
N PRO A 209 0.12 23.92 -7.17
CA PRO A 209 0.97 24.52 -8.22
C PRO A 209 0.85 23.78 -9.56
N ASP A 210 1.13 24.49 -10.66
CA ASP A 210 1.13 23.91 -12.01
C ASP A 210 2.20 22.81 -12.18
N THR A 211 3.22 22.79 -11.32
CA THR A 211 4.27 21.77 -11.29
C THR A 211 3.84 20.44 -10.66
N ILE A 212 2.69 20.39 -9.99
CA ILE A 212 2.11 19.16 -9.43
C ILE A 212 0.93 18.73 -10.32
N GLY A 213 0.90 17.48 -10.77
CA GLY A 213 -0.08 17.02 -11.76
C GLY A 213 -1.49 16.80 -11.20
N ASN A 214 -1.61 16.18 -10.03
CA ASN A 214 -2.89 15.93 -9.35
C ASN A 214 -2.81 16.14 -7.83
N ILE A 215 -3.88 15.76 -7.12
CA ILE A 215 -3.95 15.76 -5.65
C ILE A 215 -4.55 14.43 -5.24
N VAL A 216 -4.04 13.82 -4.18
CA VAL A 216 -4.70 12.70 -3.50
C VAL A 216 -4.91 13.06 -2.04
N GLN A 217 -6.15 13.00 -1.60
CA GLN A 217 -6.53 13.28 -0.22
C GLN A 217 -6.95 11.99 0.48
N THR A 218 -6.85 11.95 1.80
CA THR A 218 -7.38 10.86 2.63
C THR A 218 -8.69 11.32 3.27
N ASP A 219 -9.76 10.53 3.12
CA ASP A 219 -11.00 10.70 3.88
C ASP A 219 -10.72 10.43 5.37
N GLY A 220 -10.91 11.44 6.21
CA GLY A 220 -10.60 11.33 7.64
C GLY A 220 -11.48 10.31 8.38
N ARG A 221 -12.65 9.94 7.84
CA ARG A 221 -13.59 9.03 8.51
C ARG A 221 -13.23 7.56 8.30
N THR A 222 -12.68 7.22 7.14
CA THR A 222 -12.44 5.85 6.67
C THR A 222 -10.98 5.54 6.40
N GLY A 223 -10.13 6.55 6.21
CA GLY A 223 -8.77 6.36 5.73
C GLY A 223 -8.67 6.10 4.21
N ALA A 224 -9.79 6.08 3.49
CA ALA A 224 -9.78 5.83 2.05
C ALA A 224 -9.11 6.97 1.27
N LEU A 225 -8.35 6.61 0.23
CA LEU A 225 -7.81 7.60 -0.70
C LEU A 225 -8.92 8.16 -1.59
N LEU A 226 -8.93 9.47 -1.75
CA LEU A 226 -9.84 10.25 -2.57
C LEU A 226 -9.06 10.80 -3.77
N VAL A 227 -9.43 10.35 -4.96
CA VAL A 227 -8.76 10.70 -6.22
C VAL A 227 -9.69 11.57 -7.09
N PRO A 228 -9.13 12.44 -7.97
CA PRO A 228 -9.94 13.26 -8.87
C PRO A 228 -10.63 12.41 -9.94
N ARG A 229 -11.86 12.81 -10.29
CA ARG A 229 -12.66 12.26 -11.40
C ARG A 229 -13.51 13.40 -11.98
N GLY A 230 -12.92 14.15 -12.92
CA GLY A 230 -13.42 15.47 -13.30
C GLY A 230 -13.44 16.40 -12.09
N ASP A 231 -14.48 17.22 -11.96
CA ASP A 231 -14.64 18.20 -10.87
C ASP A 231 -14.97 17.56 -9.50
N LYS A 232 -15.00 16.23 -9.40
CA LYS A 232 -15.35 15.48 -8.18
C LYS A 232 -14.15 14.72 -7.65
N ARG A 233 -14.13 14.56 -6.33
CA ARG A 233 -13.27 13.59 -5.64
C ARG A 233 -14.07 12.34 -5.33
N VAL A 234 -13.49 11.17 -5.57
CA VAL A 234 -14.14 9.87 -5.38
C VAL A 234 -13.23 8.94 -4.61
N PRO A 235 -13.76 8.08 -3.73
CA PRO A 235 -12.93 7.10 -3.05
C PRO A 235 -12.41 6.05 -4.03
N LEU A 236 -11.16 5.67 -3.83
CA LEU A 236 -10.47 4.56 -4.48
C LEU A 236 -10.17 3.50 -3.41
N LEU A 237 -10.42 2.23 -3.73
CA LEU A 237 -9.79 1.09 -3.07
C LEU A 237 -8.66 0.64 -4.00
N PRO A 238 -7.38 0.97 -3.70
CA PRO A 238 -6.28 0.64 -4.59
C PRO A 238 -6.12 -0.87 -4.73
N PHE A 239 -6.14 -1.33 -5.97
CA PHE A 239 -6.02 -2.73 -6.34
C PHE A 239 -5.18 -2.86 -7.60
N GLY A 240 -3.99 -3.41 -7.43
CA GLY A 240 -2.91 -3.42 -8.40
C GLY A 240 -1.85 -4.43 -7.95
N PHE A 241 -0.66 -4.35 -8.55
CA PHE A 241 0.47 -5.23 -8.24
C PHE A 241 1.74 -4.37 -8.18
N TYR A 242 2.74 -4.81 -7.42
CA TYR A 242 4.12 -4.48 -7.76
C TYR A 242 4.39 -5.07 -9.15
N THR A 243 4.99 -4.31 -10.04
CA THR A 243 5.14 -4.68 -11.46
C THR A 243 6.58 -4.44 -11.90
N GLY A 244 7.27 -5.46 -12.40
CA GLY A 244 8.68 -5.33 -12.76
C GLY A 244 8.90 -4.27 -13.84
N PHE A 245 9.82 -3.32 -13.65
CA PHE A 245 10.19 -2.39 -14.71
C PHE A 245 11.11 -3.06 -15.75
N GLY A 246 12.32 -3.43 -15.32
CA GLY A 246 13.37 -3.93 -16.19
C GLY A 246 13.09 -5.35 -16.69
N GLY A 247 13.20 -5.56 -18.01
CA GLY A 247 12.88 -6.84 -18.65
C GLY A 247 11.38 -7.10 -18.81
N TYR A 248 10.52 -6.11 -18.61
CA TYR A 248 9.06 -6.29 -18.61
C TYR A 248 8.34 -5.02 -19.09
N LEU A 249 8.01 -4.06 -18.21
CA LEU A 249 7.34 -2.81 -18.63
C LEU A 249 8.21 -1.97 -19.57
N ASP A 250 9.53 -1.98 -19.38
CA ASP A 250 10.50 -1.26 -20.23
C ASP A 250 10.61 -1.83 -21.67
N GLN A 251 10.15 -3.06 -21.88
CA GLN A 251 10.19 -3.77 -23.16
C GLN A 251 8.83 -3.90 -23.85
N ASN A 252 7.72 -3.89 -23.09
CA ASN A 252 6.39 -4.08 -23.66
C ASN A 252 5.30 -3.27 -22.94
N LEU A 253 4.94 -2.11 -23.50
CA LEU A 253 3.86 -1.26 -22.98
C LEU A 253 2.46 -1.91 -23.03
N THR A 254 2.24 -2.94 -23.85
CA THR A 254 0.90 -3.61 -23.93
C THR A 254 0.52 -4.35 -22.64
N ILE A 255 1.48 -4.63 -21.76
CA ILE A 255 1.23 -5.14 -20.40
C ILE A 255 0.30 -4.19 -19.63
N LEU A 256 0.44 -2.87 -19.81
CA LEU A 256 -0.41 -1.87 -19.15
C LEU A 256 -1.85 -1.93 -19.66
N ASP A 257 -2.04 -2.16 -20.95
CA ASP A 257 -3.37 -2.39 -21.56
C ASP A 257 -4.04 -3.64 -20.98
N GLU A 258 -3.28 -4.73 -20.83
CA GLU A 258 -3.76 -5.96 -20.19
C GLU A 258 -4.17 -5.70 -18.73
N ILE A 259 -3.29 -5.09 -17.91
CA ILE A 259 -3.56 -4.71 -16.51
C ILE A 259 -4.87 -3.92 -16.42
N LYS A 260 -5.08 -2.94 -17.32
CA LYS A 260 -6.31 -2.15 -17.34
C LYS A 260 -7.53 -2.99 -17.70
N SER A 261 -7.42 -3.85 -18.72
CA SER A 261 -8.51 -4.73 -19.17
C SER A 261 -8.91 -5.80 -18.15
N GLU A 262 -7.97 -6.17 -17.28
CA GLU A 262 -8.16 -7.14 -16.21
C GLU A 262 -8.85 -6.56 -14.98
N GLY A 263 -9.02 -5.24 -14.89
CA GLY A 263 -9.77 -4.55 -13.85
C GLY A 263 -8.94 -3.90 -12.76
N TYR A 264 -7.61 -3.94 -12.87
CA TYR A 264 -6.71 -3.25 -11.95
C TYR A 264 -6.79 -1.72 -12.12
N ASN A 265 -6.55 -0.98 -11.04
CA ASN A 265 -6.71 0.47 -11.01
C ASN A 265 -5.40 1.24 -10.77
N PHE A 266 -4.33 0.59 -10.33
CA PHE A 266 -3.00 1.19 -10.23
C PHE A 266 -1.90 0.19 -10.66
N VAL A 267 -0.70 0.73 -10.93
CA VAL A 267 0.54 -0.01 -11.14
C VAL A 267 1.61 0.59 -10.22
N HIS A 268 2.43 -0.29 -9.64
CA HIS A 268 3.63 0.10 -8.88
C HIS A 268 4.85 -0.43 -9.64
N PRO A 269 5.45 0.35 -10.55
CA PRO A 269 6.67 -0.04 -11.24
C PRO A 269 7.81 -0.20 -10.24
N VAL A 270 8.42 -1.38 -10.18
CA VAL A 270 9.59 -1.67 -9.33
C VAL A 270 10.85 -1.27 -10.10
N PRO A 271 11.81 -0.53 -9.50
CA PRO A 271 13.04 -0.11 -10.16
C PRO A 271 13.79 -1.28 -10.84
N THR A 272 14.55 -1.04 -11.91
CA THR A 272 15.73 -0.17 -11.82
C THR A 272 15.60 1.25 -12.37
N PHE A 273 14.63 1.50 -13.26
CA PHE A 273 14.47 2.79 -13.96
C PHE A 273 15.68 3.26 -14.79
N ASP A 274 16.67 2.39 -15.05
CA ASP A 274 17.91 2.73 -15.77
C ASP A 274 17.68 3.39 -17.15
N ASN A 275 16.57 3.03 -17.80
CA ASN A 275 16.15 3.60 -19.08
C ASN A 275 15.07 4.67 -18.86
N ALA A 276 15.51 5.91 -18.61
CA ALA A 276 14.62 7.06 -18.41
C ALA A 276 13.63 7.30 -19.57
N THR A 277 13.99 6.97 -20.82
CA THR A 277 13.06 7.08 -21.97
C THR A 277 11.95 6.03 -21.89
N ALA A 278 12.28 4.78 -21.53
CA ALA A 278 11.26 3.76 -21.32
C ALA A 278 10.39 4.08 -20.09
N LEU A 279 10.96 4.66 -19.03
CA LEU A 279 10.18 5.14 -17.88
C LEU A 279 9.15 6.20 -18.30
N GLU A 280 9.57 7.27 -19.00
CA GLU A 280 8.61 8.29 -19.45
C GLU A 280 7.49 7.69 -20.32
N LEU A 281 7.80 6.73 -21.21
CA LEU A 281 6.79 6.03 -22.03
C LEU A 281 5.83 5.14 -21.21
N VAL A 282 6.33 4.45 -20.18
CA VAL A 282 5.50 3.67 -19.23
C VAL A 282 4.56 4.59 -18.47
N LEU A 283 5.08 5.71 -17.96
CA LEU A 283 4.30 6.70 -17.20
C LEU A 283 3.26 7.42 -18.08
N ASP A 284 3.62 7.76 -19.32
CA ASP A 284 2.69 8.31 -20.33
C ASP A 284 1.54 7.31 -20.57
N ARG A 285 1.84 6.04 -20.85
CA ARG A 285 0.83 5.02 -21.13
C ARG A 285 -0.06 4.72 -19.91
N MET A 286 0.48 4.78 -18.69
CA MET A 286 -0.31 4.69 -17.47
C MET A 286 -1.29 5.86 -17.33
N GLU A 287 -0.87 7.09 -17.64
CA GLU A 287 -1.75 8.27 -17.60
C GLU A 287 -2.87 8.16 -18.65
N GLU A 288 -2.54 7.76 -19.88
CA GLU A 288 -3.52 7.52 -20.97
C GLU A 288 -4.60 6.48 -20.60
N LEU A 289 -4.20 5.39 -19.96
CA LEU A 289 -5.12 4.33 -19.52
C LEU A 289 -5.87 4.68 -18.24
N GLY A 290 -5.54 5.80 -17.58
CA GLY A 290 -6.06 6.14 -16.25
C GLY A 290 -5.73 5.04 -15.23
N LEU A 291 -4.49 4.53 -15.27
CA LEU A 291 -3.90 3.70 -14.22
C LEU A 291 -3.16 4.64 -13.27
N TRP A 292 -3.46 4.51 -11.98
CA TRP A 292 -2.76 5.25 -10.94
C TRP A 292 -1.32 4.72 -10.75
N LEU A 293 -0.41 5.60 -10.33
CA LEU A 293 1.01 5.33 -10.11
C LEU A 293 1.30 5.31 -8.61
N VAL A 294 1.82 4.21 -8.08
CA VAL A 294 2.63 4.24 -6.87
C VAL A 294 4.09 4.28 -7.32
N TYR A 295 4.77 5.40 -7.06
CA TYR A 295 6.14 5.61 -7.54
C TYR A 295 7.16 5.17 -6.49
N ASP A 296 8.11 4.34 -6.90
CA ASP A 296 8.99 3.58 -6.01
C ASP A 296 10.40 4.18 -5.90
N MET A 297 10.78 4.57 -4.68
CA MET A 297 12.11 5.11 -4.34
C MET A 297 12.96 4.16 -3.49
N ARG A 298 12.68 2.85 -3.47
CA ARG A 298 13.28 1.89 -2.50
C ARG A 298 14.81 1.88 -2.44
N TRP A 299 15.49 2.25 -3.52
CA TRP A 299 16.97 2.38 -3.54
C TRP A 299 17.47 3.81 -3.42
N ALA A 300 16.59 4.80 -3.59
CA ALA A 300 16.91 6.22 -3.58
C ALA A 300 16.68 6.88 -2.20
N TYR A 301 15.74 6.40 -1.39
CA TYR A 301 15.22 7.13 -0.21
C TYR A 301 16.28 7.53 0.83
N LYS A 302 17.36 6.75 0.95
CA LYS A 302 18.51 7.04 1.85
C LYS A 302 19.38 8.21 1.36
N ASN A 303 19.26 8.62 0.09
CA ASN A 303 19.99 9.73 -0.50
C ASN A 303 19.04 10.86 -0.93
N LEU A 304 18.88 11.85 -0.06
CA LEU A 304 18.00 13.00 -0.26
C LEU A 304 18.27 13.82 -1.55
N THR A 305 19.47 13.73 -2.12
CA THR A 305 19.77 14.38 -3.42
C THR A 305 19.07 13.65 -4.57
N VAL A 306 19.05 12.31 -4.52
CA VAL A 306 18.38 11.47 -5.53
C VAL A 306 16.86 11.57 -5.37
N VAL A 307 16.35 11.47 -4.14
CA VAL A 307 14.92 11.71 -3.83
C VAL A 307 14.44 13.04 -4.41
N ARG A 308 15.18 14.13 -4.24
CA ARG A 308 14.82 15.44 -4.82
C ARG A 308 14.76 15.40 -6.34
N SER A 309 15.72 14.72 -6.99
CA SER A 309 15.74 14.58 -8.45
C SER A 309 14.56 13.79 -8.99
N GLU A 310 14.21 12.67 -8.35
CA GLU A 310 13.10 11.82 -8.77
C GLU A 310 11.75 12.50 -8.57
N VAL A 311 11.51 13.10 -7.40
CA VAL A 311 10.27 13.83 -7.12
C VAL A 311 10.08 14.99 -8.09
N GLU A 312 11.11 15.80 -8.38
CA GLU A 312 11.01 16.90 -9.36
C GLU A 312 10.74 16.40 -10.80
N SER A 313 11.24 15.22 -11.18
CA SER A 313 10.98 14.65 -12.50
C SER A 313 9.56 14.10 -12.66
N VAL A 314 9.00 13.51 -11.60
CA VAL A 314 7.73 12.76 -11.63
C VAL A 314 6.52 13.56 -11.14
N LYS A 315 6.65 14.50 -10.19
CA LYS A 315 5.49 15.16 -9.54
C LYS A 315 4.51 15.89 -10.47
N LYS A 316 4.94 16.20 -11.71
CA LYS A 316 4.12 16.75 -12.82
C LYS A 316 3.04 15.77 -13.35
N ARG A 317 3.18 14.46 -13.09
CA ARG A 317 2.29 13.39 -13.59
C ARG A 317 0.89 13.51 -13.00
N LYS A 318 -0.16 13.30 -13.78
CA LYS A 318 -1.57 13.51 -13.35
C LYS A 318 -2.22 12.29 -12.70
N ASN A 319 -1.47 11.21 -12.59
CA ASN A 319 -1.93 9.91 -12.09
C ASN A 319 -1.14 9.43 -10.86
N ILE A 320 -0.45 10.29 -10.11
CA ILE A 320 0.23 9.89 -8.87
C ILE A 320 -0.81 9.52 -7.81
N LEU A 321 -0.66 8.34 -7.20
CA LEU A 321 -1.45 7.88 -6.07
C LEU A 321 -0.75 8.14 -4.75
N ALA A 322 0.51 7.72 -4.68
CA ALA A 322 1.35 7.76 -3.51
C ALA A 322 2.84 7.71 -3.90
N TRP A 323 3.68 8.28 -3.05
CA TRP A 323 5.13 8.09 -3.10
C TRP A 323 5.50 6.93 -2.18
N TYR A 324 6.17 5.90 -2.70
CA TYR A 324 6.66 4.76 -1.93
C TYR A 324 8.15 4.96 -1.62
N THR A 325 8.49 5.14 -0.35
CA THR A 325 9.85 5.48 0.07
C THR A 325 10.73 4.26 0.23
N ALA A 326 10.33 3.32 1.08
CA ALA A 326 11.21 2.25 1.55
C ALA A 326 10.57 0.87 1.41
N ASP A 327 11.44 -0.10 1.17
CA ASP A 327 11.13 -1.51 0.97
C ASP A 327 11.85 -2.30 2.07
N GLU A 328 11.09 -2.85 3.02
CA GLU A 328 11.60 -3.62 4.16
C GLU A 328 12.76 -2.95 4.95
N PRO A 329 12.75 -1.63 5.22
CA PRO A 329 13.88 -0.93 5.87
C PRO A 329 14.20 -1.46 7.27
N ASP A 330 13.22 -2.12 7.90
CA ASP A 330 13.31 -2.84 9.16
C ASP A 330 14.05 -4.18 9.03
N GLY A 331 13.84 -4.90 7.93
CA GLY A 331 14.59 -6.11 7.59
C GLY A 331 16.05 -5.80 7.26
N TRP A 332 16.28 -4.76 6.46
CA TRP A 332 17.61 -4.28 6.07
C TRP A 332 18.41 -3.59 7.21
N GLU A 333 17.81 -3.42 8.40
CA GLU A 333 18.37 -2.63 9.53
C GLU A 333 18.87 -1.25 9.08
N ASP A 334 18.17 -0.64 8.13
CA ASP A 334 18.51 0.67 7.59
C ASP A 334 18.34 1.78 8.64
N PRO A 335 18.97 2.96 8.48
CA PRO A 335 18.92 4.00 9.50
C PRO A 335 17.48 4.38 9.88
N LEU A 336 17.17 4.30 11.17
CA LEU A 336 15.81 4.48 11.74
C LEU A 336 15.09 5.75 11.27
N ASP A 337 15.84 6.82 11.00
CA ASP A 337 15.31 8.12 10.58
C ASP A 337 15.31 8.35 9.05
N ALA A 338 15.77 7.39 8.24
CA ALA A 338 15.84 7.53 6.80
C ALA A 338 14.45 7.63 6.12
N PRO A 339 13.44 6.80 6.47
CA PRO A 339 12.08 6.98 5.91
C PRO A 339 11.46 8.33 6.29
N GLU A 340 11.67 8.81 7.52
CA GLU A 340 11.16 10.12 7.97
C GLU A 340 11.83 11.29 7.24
N LYS A 341 13.15 11.24 7.04
CA LYS A 341 13.89 12.25 6.27
C LYS A 341 13.44 12.29 4.81
N ALA A 342 13.27 11.13 4.18
CA ALA A 342 12.75 11.04 2.82
C ALA A 342 11.33 11.61 2.74
N ALA A 343 10.44 11.22 3.67
CA ALA A 343 9.08 11.73 3.73
C ALA A 343 8.99 13.24 3.97
N THR A 344 9.86 13.79 4.82
CA THR A 344 9.96 15.23 5.09
C THR A 344 10.34 15.99 3.82
N LEU A 345 11.33 15.51 3.09
CA LEU A 345 11.74 16.09 1.81
C LEU A 345 10.63 15.97 0.75
N ILE A 346 9.98 14.82 0.63
CA ILE A 346 8.86 14.64 -0.31
C ILE A 346 7.77 15.66 0.00
N ASN A 347 7.33 15.82 1.26
CA ASN A 347 6.34 16.83 1.64
C ASN A 347 6.78 18.29 1.38
N GLU A 348 8.09 18.60 1.45
CA GLU A 348 8.64 19.90 1.05
C GLU A 348 8.42 20.16 -0.45
N LEU A 349 8.64 19.14 -1.29
CA LEU A 349 8.60 19.22 -2.75
C LEU A 349 7.19 19.06 -3.35
N ASP A 350 6.39 18.21 -2.71
CA ASP A 350 5.04 17.78 -3.04
C ASP A 350 4.29 17.32 -1.76
N GLY A 351 3.53 18.24 -1.16
CA GLY A 351 2.66 17.94 -0.02
C GLY A 351 1.24 17.47 -0.41
N TYR A 352 0.98 17.16 -1.68
CA TYR A 352 -0.36 16.88 -2.22
C TYR A 352 -0.67 15.40 -2.42
N HIS A 353 0.28 14.51 -2.08
CA HIS A 353 0.15 13.06 -2.20
C HIS A 353 0.59 12.34 -0.90
N PRO A 354 -0.05 11.22 -0.52
CA PRO A 354 0.35 10.43 0.63
C PRO A 354 1.66 9.66 0.39
N ILE A 355 2.33 9.30 1.48
CA ILE A 355 3.60 8.57 1.47
C ILE A 355 3.41 7.17 2.07
N ALA A 356 4.02 6.19 1.40
CA ALA A 356 3.90 4.77 1.66
C ALA A 356 5.27 4.09 1.89
N LEU A 357 5.27 2.98 2.63
CA LEU A 357 6.39 2.03 2.73
C LEU A 357 5.87 0.65 3.14
N VAL A 358 6.64 -0.42 2.91
CA VAL A 358 6.37 -1.76 3.47
C VAL A 358 7.33 -2.08 4.60
N LEU A 359 6.90 -2.95 5.52
CA LEU A 359 7.67 -3.50 6.61
C LEU A 359 7.56 -5.03 6.63
N ASN A 360 8.70 -5.72 6.78
CA ASN A 360 8.75 -7.20 6.84
C ASN A 360 8.80 -7.75 8.26
N CYS A 361 9.35 -6.99 9.21
CA CYS A 361 9.52 -7.45 10.57
C CYS A 361 8.20 -7.44 11.34
N GLN A 362 8.03 -8.43 12.20
CA GLN A 362 6.84 -8.53 13.04
C GLN A 362 6.86 -7.45 14.12
N ASP A 363 8.00 -7.23 14.79
CA ASP A 363 8.12 -6.35 15.97
C ASP A 363 9.50 -5.70 16.11
N TYR A 364 9.91 -4.90 15.12
CA TYR A 364 11.21 -4.24 15.09
C TYR A 364 11.10 -2.75 14.70
N TYR A 365 11.33 -1.85 15.65
CA TYR A 365 11.36 -0.38 15.51
C TYR A 365 10.20 0.22 14.68
N PHE A 366 9.00 -0.33 14.88
CA PHE A 366 7.80 0.08 14.15
C PHE A 366 7.46 1.58 14.31
N THR A 367 7.84 2.21 15.42
CA THR A 367 7.55 3.65 15.61
C THR A 367 8.40 4.52 14.72
N GLU A 368 9.68 4.20 14.66
CA GLU A 368 10.71 4.94 13.96
C GLU A 368 10.57 4.76 12.45
N TYR A 369 10.55 3.51 11.96
CA TYR A 369 10.45 3.23 10.53
C TYR A 369 9.14 3.74 9.90
N THR A 370 8.03 3.79 10.65
CA THR A 370 6.74 4.27 10.10
C THR A 370 6.52 5.78 10.22
N ALA A 371 7.38 6.54 10.92
CA ALA A 371 7.08 7.90 11.38
C ALA A 371 6.64 8.86 10.25
N GLY A 372 7.28 8.79 9.08
CA GLY A 372 7.01 9.67 7.94
C GLY A 372 5.78 9.32 7.08
N SER A 373 5.22 8.12 7.22
CA SER A 373 4.27 7.56 6.24
C SER A 373 2.81 7.58 6.69
N GLN A 374 1.91 7.76 5.71
CA GLN A 374 0.45 7.74 5.89
C GLN A 374 -0.16 6.40 5.43
N ILE A 375 0.61 5.59 4.72
CA ILE A 375 0.24 4.24 4.30
C ILE A 375 1.36 3.29 4.73
N ILE A 376 1.06 2.33 5.61
CA ILE A 376 2.00 1.27 6.00
C ILE A 376 1.53 -0.02 5.36
N LEU A 377 2.40 -0.65 4.58
CA LEU A 377 2.15 -1.95 3.99
C LEU A 377 2.76 -3.04 4.90
N GLN A 378 2.12 -4.21 4.91
CA GLN A 378 2.67 -5.43 5.50
C GLN A 378 2.79 -6.51 4.42
N ASP A 379 3.81 -7.36 4.51
CA ASP A 379 4.18 -8.37 3.51
C ASP A 379 4.34 -9.79 4.09
N ALA A 380 3.54 -10.16 5.09
CA ALA A 380 3.55 -11.52 5.61
C ALA A 380 3.23 -12.54 4.48
N TYR A 381 4.23 -13.34 4.10
CA TYR A 381 4.18 -14.34 3.02
C TYR A 381 4.20 -15.78 3.58
N PRO A 382 3.06 -16.34 4.00
CA PRO A 382 3.03 -17.65 4.68
C PRO A 382 3.04 -18.87 3.74
N ILE A 383 2.91 -18.70 2.42
CA ILE A 383 2.60 -19.82 1.52
C ILE A 383 3.86 -20.56 1.08
N GLY A 384 4.05 -21.76 1.64
CA GLY A 384 5.13 -22.67 1.25
C GLY A 384 6.47 -22.41 1.93
N ILE A 385 6.50 -21.60 2.99
CA ILE A 385 7.67 -21.47 3.87
C ILE A 385 7.81 -22.66 4.82
N ASN A 386 9.02 -22.84 5.36
CA ASN A 386 9.20 -23.52 6.64
C ASN A 386 9.45 -22.47 7.72
N ALA A 387 8.42 -22.14 8.49
CA ALA A 387 8.47 -21.12 9.54
C ALA A 387 9.44 -21.43 10.70
N THR A 388 9.97 -22.65 10.78
CA THR A 388 10.83 -23.11 11.89
C THR A 388 12.28 -23.38 11.50
N TRP A 389 12.59 -23.42 10.20
CA TRP A 389 13.94 -23.68 9.70
C TRP A 389 14.18 -22.99 8.37
N SER A 390 15.25 -22.19 8.31
CA SER A 390 15.67 -21.49 7.11
C SER A 390 16.26 -22.46 6.09
N THR A 391 15.56 -22.65 4.98
CA THR A 391 16.07 -23.43 3.83
C THR A 391 17.19 -22.74 3.06
N VAL A 392 17.40 -21.43 3.29
CA VAL A 392 18.44 -20.62 2.65
C VAL A 392 19.72 -20.61 3.49
N TRP A 393 19.58 -20.44 4.81
CA TRP A 393 20.72 -20.28 5.71
C TRP A 393 21.10 -21.53 6.50
N ASP A 394 20.27 -22.59 6.48
CA ASP A 394 20.41 -23.81 7.29
C ASP A 394 20.51 -23.53 8.80
N THR A 395 19.60 -22.67 9.28
CA THR A 395 19.48 -22.25 10.67
C THR A 395 18.05 -22.39 11.17
N PRO A 396 17.83 -22.67 12.48
CA PRO A 396 16.49 -22.65 13.05
C PRO A 396 15.97 -21.20 13.12
N CYS A 397 14.67 -21.03 12.87
CA CYS A 397 13.99 -19.75 13.03
C CYS A 397 13.26 -19.71 14.39
N THR A 398 13.64 -18.76 15.24
CA THR A 398 13.03 -18.48 16.54
C THR A 398 12.78 -16.97 16.69
N PRO A 399 12.15 -16.50 17.78
CA PRO A 399 12.07 -15.07 18.09
C PRO A 399 13.43 -14.36 18.31
N GLU A 400 14.54 -15.09 18.36
CA GLU A 400 15.89 -14.60 18.68
C GLU A 400 16.98 -15.00 17.65
N LEU A 401 16.65 -15.80 16.64
CA LEU A 401 17.61 -16.33 15.66
C LEU A 401 16.91 -16.71 14.34
N GLY A 402 17.64 -16.62 13.24
CA GLY A 402 17.21 -17.11 11.93
C GLY A 402 16.44 -16.09 11.10
N ASP A 403 16.43 -16.32 9.80
CA ASP A 403 15.57 -15.65 8.83
C ASP A 403 14.89 -16.72 7.94
N CYS A 404 13.56 -16.69 7.91
CA CYS A 404 12.68 -17.59 7.17
C CYS A 404 11.79 -16.84 6.15
N GLY A 405 12.12 -15.58 5.82
CA GLY A 405 11.39 -14.72 4.87
C GLY A 405 10.08 -14.10 5.39
N CYS A 406 9.52 -14.65 6.47
CA CYS A 406 8.31 -14.14 7.12
C CYS A 406 8.56 -14.11 8.63
N ASP A 407 8.90 -12.94 9.17
CA ASP A 407 9.34 -12.82 10.56
C ASP A 407 8.24 -13.24 11.56
N ASN A 408 8.61 -14.17 12.46
CA ASN A 408 7.77 -14.81 13.49
C ASN A 408 6.44 -15.45 13.00
N CYS A 409 6.27 -15.60 11.68
CA CYS A 409 5.10 -16.23 11.09
C CYS A 409 4.98 -17.71 11.50
N GLN A 410 3.79 -18.29 11.38
CA GLN A 410 3.52 -19.71 11.67
C GLN A 410 3.46 -20.57 10.40
N GLY A 411 3.51 -19.97 9.20
CA GLY A 411 3.40 -20.65 7.92
C GLY A 411 1.95 -20.96 7.54
N ARG A 412 1.02 -20.05 7.86
CA ARG A 412 -0.43 -20.21 7.64
C ARG A 412 -1.08 -18.90 7.21
N LEU A 413 -2.24 -18.99 6.54
CA LEU A 413 -2.99 -17.80 6.08
C LEU A 413 -3.29 -16.79 7.19
N GLU A 414 -3.46 -17.23 8.44
CA GLU A 414 -3.69 -16.34 9.59
C GLU A 414 -2.50 -15.41 9.93
N ASP A 415 -1.30 -15.63 9.41
CA ASP A 415 -0.16 -14.73 9.64
C ASP A 415 -0.39 -13.32 9.05
N ILE A 416 -1.16 -13.23 7.94
CA ILE A 416 -1.55 -11.97 7.27
C ILE A 416 -2.47 -11.10 8.15
N PRO A 417 -3.63 -11.59 8.62
CA PRO A 417 -4.49 -10.81 9.53
C PRO A 417 -3.83 -10.57 10.89
N ASP A 418 -3.06 -11.54 11.41
CA ASP A 418 -2.33 -11.37 12.67
C ASP A 418 -1.35 -10.17 12.55
N ARG A 419 -0.68 -9.98 11.39
CA ARG A 419 0.20 -8.83 11.14
C ARG A 419 -0.56 -7.52 10.92
N LEU A 420 -1.65 -7.54 10.15
CA LEU A 420 -2.49 -6.36 9.90
C LEU A 420 -3.12 -5.81 11.19
N ASP A 421 -3.71 -6.68 12.00
CA ASP A 421 -4.35 -6.30 13.27
C ASP A 421 -3.30 -5.72 14.25
N GLN A 422 -2.09 -6.31 14.32
CA GLN A 422 -0.97 -5.77 15.11
C GLN A 422 -0.55 -4.36 14.66
N TYR A 423 -0.44 -4.11 13.35
CA TYR A 423 -0.08 -2.78 12.85
C TYR A 423 -1.17 -1.75 13.16
N GLN A 424 -2.45 -2.12 13.07
CA GLN A 424 -3.57 -1.26 13.47
C GLN A 424 -3.56 -0.94 14.97
N ASP A 425 -3.36 -1.94 15.83
CA ASP A 425 -3.25 -1.75 17.28
C ASP A 425 -2.07 -0.82 17.64
N ARG A 426 -0.91 -0.98 17.00
CA ARG A 426 0.24 -0.07 17.19
C ARG A 426 -0.07 1.35 16.77
N LEU A 427 -0.72 1.56 15.63
CA LEU A 427 -1.18 2.89 15.21
C LEU A 427 -2.21 3.48 16.19
N VAL A 428 -3.06 2.65 16.80
CA VAL A 428 -3.97 3.09 17.87
C VAL A 428 -3.19 3.53 19.11
N TRP A 429 -2.20 2.74 19.54
CA TRP A 429 -1.37 3.04 20.72
C TRP A 429 -0.46 4.25 20.53
N GLN A 430 -0.02 4.54 19.31
CA GLN A 430 0.69 5.77 18.92
C GLN A 430 -0.24 7.00 18.76
N GLY A 431 -1.56 6.83 18.75
CA GLY A 431 -2.51 7.90 18.41
C GLY A 431 -2.57 8.25 16.92
N ARG A 432 -1.96 7.43 16.05
CA ARG A 432 -1.84 7.63 14.59
C ARG A 432 -2.91 6.92 13.76
N ALA A 433 -3.76 6.09 14.36
CA ALA A 433 -4.86 5.36 13.69
C ALA A 433 -5.93 6.24 13.00
N ARG A 434 -5.79 7.57 13.02
CA ARG A 434 -6.60 8.50 12.23
C ARG A 434 -5.86 9.04 11.01
N ASP A 435 -4.54 9.15 11.08
CA ASP A 435 -3.68 9.82 10.09
C ASP A 435 -2.98 8.80 9.16
N THR A 436 -2.82 7.55 9.62
CA THR A 436 -2.13 6.47 8.93
C THR A 436 -3.06 5.27 8.74
N VAL A 437 -3.01 4.63 7.56
CA VAL A 437 -3.75 3.41 7.21
C VAL A 437 -2.83 2.23 6.95
N VAL A 438 -3.38 1.02 7.03
CA VAL A 438 -2.64 -0.22 6.73
C VAL A 438 -3.13 -0.81 5.40
N TRP A 439 -2.18 -1.22 4.58
CA TRP A 439 -2.36 -1.88 3.28
C TRP A 439 -1.66 -3.25 3.32
N SER A 440 -1.90 -4.10 2.31
CA SER A 440 -1.35 -5.45 2.28
C SER A 440 -0.63 -5.76 0.98
N VAL A 441 0.47 -6.51 1.11
CA VAL A 441 1.23 -7.13 0.04
C VAL A 441 1.06 -8.65 0.14
N PRO A 442 0.04 -9.23 -0.52
CA PRO A 442 -0.09 -10.68 -0.62
C PRO A 442 1.07 -11.34 -1.36
N GLN A 443 1.34 -12.60 -1.05
CA GLN A 443 2.30 -13.41 -1.78
C GLN A 443 1.73 -13.72 -3.16
N ALA A 444 2.38 -13.29 -4.23
CA ALA A 444 2.08 -13.77 -5.59
C ALA A 444 3.26 -14.52 -6.22
N PHE A 445 4.30 -14.85 -5.45
CA PHE A 445 5.56 -15.42 -5.90
C PHE A 445 5.95 -16.70 -5.14
N GLY A 446 7.12 -17.27 -5.45
CA GLY A 446 7.65 -18.48 -4.82
C GLY A 446 8.18 -19.53 -5.81
N GLY A 447 8.72 -20.62 -5.27
CA GLY A 447 9.69 -21.47 -5.98
C GLY A 447 11.13 -20.92 -5.90
N GLU A 448 11.39 -20.02 -4.94
CA GLU A 448 12.64 -19.29 -4.77
C GLU A 448 12.85 -18.92 -3.29
N SER A 449 14.11 -18.70 -2.89
CA SER A 449 14.53 -18.33 -1.53
C SER A 449 13.89 -19.20 -0.43
N TYR A 450 13.00 -18.62 0.39
CA TYR A 450 12.34 -19.31 1.51
C TYR A 450 11.03 -20.03 1.10
N TRP A 451 10.47 -19.72 -0.07
CA TRP A 451 9.14 -20.14 -0.49
C TRP A 451 9.23 -21.30 -1.47
N SER A 452 8.94 -22.52 -1.02
CA SER A 452 9.04 -23.74 -1.84
C SER A 452 8.09 -23.79 -3.04
N ARG A 453 7.03 -22.99 -3.05
CA ARG A 453 6.03 -22.90 -4.13
C ARG A 453 5.38 -21.53 -4.21
N LYS A 454 4.70 -21.28 -5.32
CA LYS A 454 3.76 -20.16 -5.48
C LYS A 454 2.41 -20.50 -4.82
N PRO A 455 1.62 -19.50 -4.40
CA PRO A 455 0.21 -19.71 -4.12
C PRO A 455 -0.55 -20.06 -5.40
N THR A 456 -1.65 -20.77 -5.22
CA THR A 456 -2.68 -20.92 -6.26
C THR A 456 -3.50 -19.62 -6.38
N PRO A 457 -4.22 -19.40 -7.50
CA PRO A 457 -5.15 -18.28 -7.60
C PRO A 457 -6.24 -18.28 -6.51
N HIS A 458 -6.56 -19.46 -5.95
CA HIS A 458 -7.50 -19.58 -4.83
C HIS A 458 -6.90 -19.04 -3.51
N GLU A 459 -5.64 -19.37 -3.23
CA GLU A 459 -4.90 -18.90 -2.06
C GLU A 459 -4.67 -17.39 -2.14
N LEU A 460 -4.17 -16.87 -3.28
CA LEU A 460 -3.98 -15.43 -3.44
C LEU A 460 -5.31 -14.66 -3.31
N ALA A 461 -6.43 -15.20 -3.80
CA ALA A 461 -7.75 -14.61 -3.56
C ALA A 461 -8.17 -14.63 -2.08
N LEU A 462 -7.73 -15.62 -1.28
CA LEU A 462 -7.92 -15.64 0.17
C LEU A 462 -7.05 -14.60 0.88
N GLU A 463 -5.75 -14.54 0.58
CA GLU A 463 -4.81 -13.57 1.16
C GLU A 463 -5.33 -12.14 1.00
N ILE A 464 -5.77 -11.80 -0.22
CA ILE A 464 -6.39 -10.51 -0.57
C ILE A 464 -7.65 -10.22 0.25
N LEU A 465 -8.58 -11.18 0.32
CA LEU A 465 -9.87 -10.96 0.97
C LEU A 465 -9.78 -10.99 2.49
N LEU A 466 -8.84 -11.75 3.04
CA LEU A 466 -8.52 -11.80 4.46
C LEU A 466 -7.93 -10.46 4.90
N ALA A 467 -7.05 -9.87 4.09
CA ALA A 467 -6.55 -8.52 4.31
C ALA A 467 -7.68 -7.47 4.32
N ILE A 468 -8.61 -7.54 3.36
CA ILE A 468 -9.79 -6.65 3.31
C ILE A 468 -10.71 -6.84 4.54
N ASN A 469 -10.96 -8.09 4.95
CA ASN A 469 -11.76 -8.40 6.13
C ASN A 469 -11.16 -7.87 7.44
N HIS A 470 -9.83 -7.73 7.47
CA HIS A 470 -9.05 -7.15 8.55
C HIS A 470 -8.69 -5.66 8.31
N GLY A 471 -9.42 -4.95 7.46
CA GLY A 471 -9.32 -3.49 7.34
C GLY A 471 -8.17 -2.98 6.47
N GLY A 472 -7.52 -3.85 5.68
CA GLY A 472 -6.58 -3.44 4.65
C GLY A 472 -7.25 -2.56 3.59
N LEU A 473 -6.76 -1.33 3.43
CA LEU A 473 -7.35 -0.30 2.55
C LEU A 473 -6.68 -0.17 1.18
N GLY A 474 -5.78 -1.08 0.84
CA GLY A 474 -5.15 -1.20 -0.46
C GLY A 474 -4.41 -2.54 -0.57
N ILE A 475 -4.40 -3.10 -1.79
CA ILE A 475 -3.93 -4.45 -2.09
C ILE A 475 -2.93 -4.39 -3.24
N MET A 476 -1.73 -4.92 -3.00
CA MET A 476 -0.60 -4.82 -3.91
C MET A 476 0.30 -6.07 -3.87
N PRO A 477 -0.08 -7.20 -4.49
CA PRO A 477 0.70 -8.43 -4.37
C PRO A 477 2.09 -8.31 -5.02
N TRP A 478 3.06 -9.03 -4.44
CA TRP A 478 4.42 -9.16 -4.96
C TRP A 478 4.56 -10.46 -5.76
N ILE A 479 4.79 -10.48 -7.07
CA ILE A 479 4.97 -9.38 -8.04
C ILE A 479 4.47 -9.84 -9.43
N ASP A 480 3.94 -8.94 -10.26
CA ASP A 480 3.70 -9.20 -11.69
C ASP A 480 4.98 -8.95 -12.50
N SER A 481 5.53 -9.98 -13.13
CA SER A 481 6.81 -9.90 -13.85
C SER A 481 6.98 -11.02 -14.88
N ALA A 482 7.98 -10.88 -15.76
CA ALA A 482 8.35 -11.92 -16.72
C ALA A 482 8.77 -13.26 -16.07
N SER A 483 9.31 -13.24 -14.84
CA SER A 483 9.64 -14.46 -14.08
C SER A 483 8.43 -15.06 -13.35
N ASN A 484 7.31 -14.34 -13.30
CA ASN A 484 6.14 -14.71 -12.52
C ASN A 484 4.79 -14.60 -13.28
N PRO A 485 4.67 -15.25 -14.46
CA PRO A 485 3.47 -15.13 -15.29
C PRO A 485 2.24 -15.78 -14.66
N GLY A 486 1.07 -15.19 -14.92
CA GLY A 486 -0.25 -15.81 -14.70
C GLY A 486 -0.91 -15.55 -13.34
N MET A 487 -0.17 -15.08 -12.33
CA MET A 487 -0.73 -14.77 -11.01
C MET A 487 -1.67 -13.55 -11.05
N ARG A 488 -1.29 -12.52 -11.84
CA ARG A 488 -2.14 -11.37 -12.16
C ARG A 488 -3.46 -11.82 -12.82
N SER A 489 -3.39 -12.49 -13.97
CA SER A 489 -4.61 -12.86 -14.73
C SER A 489 -5.56 -13.80 -13.94
N GLY A 490 -5.02 -14.66 -13.07
CA GLY A 490 -5.81 -15.50 -12.15
C GLY A 490 -6.69 -14.73 -11.15
N ILE A 491 -6.33 -13.48 -10.82
CA ILE A 491 -7.05 -12.60 -9.88
C ILE A 491 -7.93 -11.56 -10.58
N SER A 492 -7.84 -11.42 -11.91
CA SER A 492 -8.70 -10.51 -12.70
C SER A 492 -10.21 -10.59 -12.36
N PRO A 493 -10.82 -11.77 -12.12
CA PRO A 493 -12.24 -11.84 -11.73
C PRO A 493 -12.55 -11.12 -10.42
N LEU A 494 -11.62 -11.10 -9.47
CA LEU A 494 -11.75 -10.34 -8.22
C LEU A 494 -11.48 -8.84 -8.45
N ALA A 495 -10.45 -8.51 -9.24
CA ALA A 495 -10.13 -7.11 -9.60
C ALA A 495 -11.34 -6.39 -10.22
N LYS A 496 -12.05 -7.06 -11.14
CA LYS A 496 -13.29 -6.56 -11.78
C LYS A 496 -14.44 -6.31 -10.81
N VAL A 497 -14.42 -6.91 -9.62
CA VAL A 497 -15.45 -6.77 -8.58
C VAL A 497 -15.12 -5.63 -7.59
N VAL A 498 -13.85 -5.24 -7.44
CA VAL A 498 -13.39 -4.15 -6.55
C VAL A 498 -14.22 -2.85 -6.66
N PRO A 499 -14.61 -2.35 -7.85
CA PRO A 499 -15.47 -1.17 -7.97
C PRO A 499 -16.83 -1.30 -7.28
N ALA A 500 -17.39 -2.52 -7.18
CA ALA A 500 -18.64 -2.79 -6.47
C ALA A 500 -18.44 -2.92 -4.95
N LEU A 501 -17.24 -3.32 -4.50
CA LEU A 501 -16.89 -3.41 -3.08
C LEU A 501 -16.55 -2.04 -2.48
N THR A 502 -15.92 -1.18 -3.30
CA THR A 502 -15.38 0.12 -2.86
C THR A 502 -16.38 0.92 -2.01
N PRO A 503 -17.65 1.18 -2.43
CA PRO A 503 -18.57 1.99 -1.64
C PRO A 503 -18.98 1.39 -0.28
N TYR A 504 -18.81 0.09 -0.07
CA TYR A 504 -19.07 -0.58 1.20
C TYR A 504 -17.86 -0.48 2.14
N ILE A 505 -16.65 -0.66 1.59
CA ILE A 505 -15.38 -0.65 2.34
C ILE A 505 -14.96 0.78 2.71
N THR A 506 -15.04 1.70 1.74
CA THR A 506 -14.66 3.13 1.90
C THR A 506 -15.85 4.05 2.22
N GLY A 507 -17.02 3.48 2.47
CA GLY A 507 -18.23 4.24 2.78
C GLY A 507 -18.21 4.78 4.21
N GLY A 508 -18.12 6.10 4.38
CA GLY A 508 -18.06 6.73 5.71
C GLY A 508 -19.28 6.50 6.62
N ASN A 509 -20.42 6.08 6.07
CA ASN A 509 -21.63 5.67 6.80
C ASN A 509 -21.83 4.15 6.83
N SER A 510 -20.87 3.38 6.33
CA SER A 510 -20.86 1.92 6.36
C SER A 510 -20.66 1.41 7.79
N LYS A 511 -21.44 0.41 8.19
CA LYS A 511 -21.29 -0.26 9.48
C LYS A 511 -20.56 -1.57 9.28
N ILE A 512 -19.33 -1.64 9.80
CA ILE A 512 -18.51 -2.85 9.80
C ILE A 512 -18.92 -3.75 10.98
N SER A 513 -19.02 -5.05 10.75
CA SER A 513 -19.25 -6.05 11.80
C SER A 513 -18.65 -7.40 11.42
N ARG A 514 -18.06 -8.10 12.39
CA ARG A 514 -17.65 -9.51 12.27
C ARG A 514 -18.79 -10.39 12.80
N PRO A 515 -19.68 -10.92 11.94
CA PRO A 515 -20.80 -11.77 12.38
C PRO A 515 -20.29 -13.07 13.03
N LYS A 516 -21.08 -13.61 13.97
CA LYS A 516 -20.77 -14.92 14.55
C LYS A 516 -20.86 -16.00 13.48
N VAL A 517 -19.80 -16.77 13.30
CA VAL A 517 -19.80 -17.99 12.47
C VAL A 517 -20.03 -19.22 13.35
N THR A 518 -20.74 -20.20 12.81
CA THR A 518 -21.11 -21.47 13.47
C THR A 518 -21.05 -22.63 12.48
N GLY A 519 -20.94 -23.86 12.97
CA GLY A 519 -20.84 -25.07 12.13
C GLY A 519 -19.41 -25.49 11.78
N ALA A 520 -18.47 -24.54 11.70
CA ALA A 520 -17.05 -24.79 11.43
C ALA A 520 -16.14 -23.87 12.27
N ARG A 521 -14.82 -24.14 12.22
CA ARG A 521 -13.73 -23.29 12.75
C ARG A 521 -12.86 -22.81 11.58
N ARG A 522 -11.94 -21.85 11.82
CA ARG A 522 -11.09 -21.23 10.77
C ARG A 522 -11.90 -20.74 9.57
N VAL A 523 -13.01 -20.07 9.87
CA VAL A 523 -13.82 -19.34 8.89
C VAL A 523 -13.80 -17.88 9.32
N ASP A 524 -13.25 -17.03 8.47
CA ASP A 524 -13.29 -15.58 8.68
C ASP A 524 -14.48 -14.97 7.92
N ALA A 525 -15.11 -13.97 8.50
CA ALA A 525 -16.25 -13.29 7.93
C ALA A 525 -16.36 -11.86 8.44
N THR A 526 -16.41 -10.90 7.52
CA THR A 526 -16.67 -9.49 7.80
C THR A 526 -17.84 -9.00 6.93
N THR A 527 -18.62 -8.08 7.49
CA THR A 527 -19.77 -7.46 6.84
C THR A 527 -19.68 -5.95 6.87
N TRP A 528 -20.17 -5.32 5.81
CA TRP A 528 -20.27 -3.87 5.66
C TRP A 528 -21.70 -3.52 5.26
N SER A 529 -22.39 -2.72 6.08
CA SER A 529 -23.80 -2.40 5.85
C SER A 529 -24.02 -0.92 5.56
N ILE A 530 -24.59 -0.61 4.39
CA ILE A 530 -24.86 0.75 3.90
C ILE A 530 -26.23 0.79 3.20
N GLY A 531 -27.05 1.81 3.49
CA GLY A 531 -28.33 2.01 2.79
C GLY A 531 -29.34 0.85 2.87
N GLY A 532 -29.24 -0.01 3.89
CA GLY A 532 -30.09 -1.20 4.05
C GLY A 532 -29.62 -2.44 3.28
N LYS A 533 -28.49 -2.37 2.56
CA LYS A 533 -27.80 -3.52 1.95
C LYS A 533 -26.61 -3.93 2.82
N THR A 534 -26.29 -5.22 2.82
CA THR A 534 -25.10 -5.74 3.53
C THR A 534 -24.20 -6.51 2.58
N LEU A 535 -22.97 -6.01 2.40
CA LEU A 535 -21.88 -6.80 1.82
C LEU A 535 -21.38 -7.78 2.88
N LEU A 536 -21.20 -9.04 2.50
CA LEU A 536 -20.56 -10.11 3.25
C LEU A 536 -19.37 -10.63 2.43
N ILE A 537 -18.20 -10.71 3.05
CA ILE A 537 -17.04 -11.45 2.55
C ILE A 537 -16.77 -12.56 3.56
N ALA A 538 -16.83 -13.83 3.12
CA ALA A 538 -16.66 -15.00 3.98
C ALA A 538 -15.68 -16.00 3.37
N LEU A 539 -14.77 -16.51 4.19
CA LEU A 539 -13.54 -17.20 3.80
C LEU A 539 -13.36 -18.51 4.58
N ASN A 540 -13.12 -19.62 3.90
CA ASN A 540 -12.69 -20.87 4.51
C ASN A 540 -11.17 -20.98 4.45
N LEU A 541 -10.51 -20.97 5.62
CA LEU A 541 -9.06 -21.12 5.75
C LEU A 541 -8.63 -22.57 6.03
N ASN A 542 -9.56 -23.54 5.97
CA ASN A 542 -9.26 -24.96 6.13
C ASN A 542 -8.93 -25.63 4.79
N ASP A 543 -8.04 -26.61 4.83
CA ASP A 543 -7.70 -27.54 3.73
C ASP A 543 -8.79 -28.60 3.48
N ALA A 544 -9.98 -28.40 4.02
CA ALA A 544 -11.12 -29.31 3.94
C ALA A 544 -12.38 -28.58 3.47
N SER A 545 -13.27 -29.31 2.80
CA SER A 545 -14.64 -28.85 2.53
C SER A 545 -15.41 -28.74 3.85
N ILE A 546 -16.12 -27.64 4.06
CA ILE A 546 -16.89 -27.38 5.29
C ILE A 546 -18.25 -26.77 4.99
N HIS A 547 -19.19 -26.94 5.92
CA HIS A 547 -20.43 -26.19 5.95
C HIS A 547 -20.38 -25.20 7.13
N ALA A 548 -20.63 -23.92 6.85
CA ALA A 548 -20.65 -22.88 7.88
C ALA A 548 -21.91 -22.02 7.78
N GLN A 549 -22.43 -21.60 8.92
CA GLN A 549 -23.55 -20.68 9.04
C GLN A 549 -23.04 -19.35 9.59
N VAL A 550 -23.17 -18.29 8.79
CA VAL A 550 -22.85 -16.92 9.20
C VAL A 550 -24.14 -16.29 9.77
N GLN A 551 -24.12 -15.84 11.01
CA GLN A 551 -25.29 -15.33 11.71
C GLN A 551 -25.53 -13.85 11.38
N LEU A 552 -26.37 -13.58 10.37
CA LEU A 552 -26.84 -12.24 10.01
C LEU A 552 -28.22 -12.28 9.35
N HIS A 553 -28.90 -11.13 9.31
CA HIS A 553 -30.19 -11.04 8.63
C HIS A 553 -30.01 -11.26 7.13
N ARG A 554 -30.75 -12.23 6.58
CA ARG A 554 -30.72 -12.57 5.16
C ARG A 554 -31.84 -11.82 4.44
N GLY A 555 -31.48 -10.90 3.55
CA GLY A 555 -32.42 -10.25 2.63
C GLY A 555 -33.05 -11.26 1.65
N PRO A 556 -34.14 -10.88 0.95
CA PRO A 556 -34.93 -11.81 0.16
C PRO A 556 -34.23 -12.34 -1.10
N THR A 557 -33.15 -11.69 -1.57
CA THR A 557 -32.45 -12.09 -2.81
C THR A 557 -30.95 -11.76 -2.72
N PRO A 558 -30.10 -12.72 -2.31
CA PRO A 558 -28.66 -12.51 -2.26
C PRO A 558 -28.08 -12.39 -3.68
N SER A 559 -27.18 -11.43 -3.90
CA SER A 559 -26.41 -11.25 -5.13
C SER A 559 -24.95 -11.65 -4.89
N ILE A 560 -24.51 -12.75 -5.47
CA ILE A 560 -23.09 -13.15 -5.44
C ILE A 560 -22.33 -12.21 -6.38
N LEU A 561 -21.31 -11.54 -5.86
CA LEU A 561 -20.40 -10.69 -6.65
C LEU A 561 -19.16 -11.46 -7.12
N PHE A 562 -18.63 -12.31 -6.24
CA PHE A 562 -17.47 -13.15 -6.49
C PHE A 562 -17.64 -14.46 -5.72
N GLN A 563 -17.21 -15.57 -6.30
CA GLN A 563 -17.12 -16.85 -5.62
C GLN A 563 -15.90 -17.62 -6.14
N ASN A 564 -15.20 -18.26 -5.22
CA ASN A 564 -14.00 -19.02 -5.48
C ASN A 564 -14.10 -20.30 -4.63
N GLY A 565 -14.63 -21.39 -5.19
CA GLY A 565 -14.82 -22.65 -4.47
C GLY A 565 -15.90 -22.63 -3.37
N ALA A 566 -16.79 -21.65 -3.32
CA ALA A 566 -17.82 -21.52 -2.29
C ALA A 566 -19.20 -21.28 -2.90
N GLN A 567 -20.26 -21.75 -2.22
CA GLN A 567 -21.64 -21.70 -2.71
C GLN A 567 -22.63 -21.34 -1.59
N LEU A 568 -23.55 -20.41 -1.89
CA LEU A 568 -24.69 -20.14 -1.00
C LEU A 568 -25.68 -21.29 -0.99
N VAL A 569 -26.02 -21.74 0.21
CA VAL A 569 -27.06 -22.76 0.47
C VAL A 569 -28.34 -22.05 0.94
N LYS A 570 -29.47 -22.75 0.99
CA LYS A 570 -30.76 -22.22 1.45
C LYS A 570 -30.79 -22.07 2.98
N GLY A 571 -30.11 -21.04 3.49
CA GLY A 571 -30.21 -20.61 4.89
C GLY A 571 -31.53 -19.96 5.30
N THR A 572 -31.62 -19.53 6.55
CA THR A 572 -32.81 -18.92 7.15
C THR A 572 -32.84 -17.39 6.96
N ASN A 573 -33.89 -16.71 7.41
CA ASN A 573 -33.92 -15.23 7.45
C ASN A 573 -32.94 -14.63 8.49
N LYS A 574 -32.26 -15.46 9.30
CA LYS A 574 -31.33 -15.05 10.37
C LYS A 574 -29.91 -15.62 10.22
N ALA A 575 -29.67 -16.44 9.20
CA ALA A 575 -28.36 -17.01 8.93
C ALA A 575 -28.16 -17.26 7.43
N VAL A 576 -26.96 -16.98 6.95
CA VAL A 576 -26.51 -17.35 5.61
C VAL A 576 -25.72 -18.65 5.72
N ASP A 577 -26.27 -19.71 5.14
CA ASP A 577 -25.61 -21.02 5.06
C ASP A 577 -24.72 -21.06 3.81
N ILE A 578 -23.47 -21.50 3.99
CA ILE A 578 -22.45 -21.51 2.94
C ILE A 578 -21.76 -22.87 2.95
N GLN A 579 -21.71 -23.51 1.78
CA GLN A 579 -20.88 -24.67 1.52
C GLN A 579 -19.56 -24.20 0.91
N PHE A 580 -18.46 -24.53 1.56
CA PHE A 580 -17.11 -24.19 1.14
C PHE A 580 -16.36 -25.46 0.70
N GLN A 581 -15.55 -25.34 -0.34
CA GLN A 581 -14.45 -26.27 -0.68
C GLN A 581 -13.20 -25.93 0.17
N PRO A 582 -12.12 -26.73 0.16
CA PRO A 582 -10.85 -26.30 0.74
C PRO A 582 -10.44 -24.93 0.20
N LEU A 583 -9.88 -24.08 1.07
CA LEU A 583 -9.27 -22.80 0.70
C LEU A 583 -10.12 -21.98 -0.29
N SER A 584 -11.32 -21.56 0.16
CA SER A 584 -12.36 -20.98 -0.70
C SER A 584 -13.00 -19.73 -0.10
N SER A 585 -13.55 -18.87 -0.97
CA SER A 585 -14.09 -17.57 -0.58
C SER A 585 -15.36 -17.19 -1.36
N ILE A 586 -16.21 -16.37 -0.74
CA ILE A 586 -17.41 -15.83 -1.37
C ILE A 586 -17.64 -14.37 -0.97
N ILE A 587 -18.11 -13.57 -1.92
CA ILE A 587 -18.53 -12.18 -1.72
C ILE A 587 -19.98 -12.03 -2.16
N VAL A 588 -20.83 -11.54 -1.27
CA VAL A 588 -22.29 -11.51 -1.44
C VAL A 588 -22.83 -10.17 -0.97
N VAL A 589 -23.76 -9.59 -1.72
CA VAL A 589 -24.63 -8.50 -1.25
C VAL A 589 -25.99 -9.07 -0.87
N LEU A 590 -26.49 -8.71 0.31
CA LEU A 590 -27.71 -9.19 0.96
C LEU A 590 -28.74 -8.07 1.13
#